data_AF-A0A845F4D6-F1
#
_entry.id   AF-A0A845F4D6-F1
#
_cell.length_a   1.000
_cell.length_b   1.000
_cell.length_c   1.000
_cell.angle_alpha   90.00
_cell.angle_beta   90.00
_cell.angle_gamma   90.00
#
_symmetry.space_group_name_H-M   'P 1'
#
loop_
_entity.id
_entity.type
_entity.pdbx_description
1 polymer ?
#
loop_
_entity_poly.entity_id
_entity_poly.type
_entity_poly.pdbx_seq_one_letter_code
_entity_poly.pdbx_strand_id
1 'polypeptide(L)'
;MVTRYKDKKLPFSCYFEDRFERKYEVKELWKSEEDMEVSNFPILKENSIIGLQFYVEEEVMYDPQSYCSVQTNLYDESDEQVVLKHSLKLGDTDKEWVYQGGNDEEFPWRMGVYFLEVYYKGERYLGGINVLPHHLNERQVKEIHDYLNEQVQDIIYDFVYSNKTFSKNDETVLPKYWYYDYARKIAEVYEEFMYCMTAIEKNPKERMESVYKPSVRSGKIDQKSIRWSLSNKGLEKNAGIHQNNFQLNKKKMTNYDSKENRWIKNILLIWKRDILNVASYIKRDLNNYSNKLKKQKEEYDRIYQEKEFLMSKRDPGEYTKRNVKSQMLMIEKDMNNTRTKVSILKGKLDILSKMESKLIYFMKNTFLENVERGMRKPFLKKNQYYRVDSIFEELKRIRENKGENNQLTPILKPTWQIYEYFCLFKVVKILRDSGYSLIEGIDEDVLNLYFEDKIQEGTKFVLESENKVVHIWYDHYHAHTEQEALDKGELFYTPNPKKKPDLKIDFFTKTHNGQLFDTSVVMDAKFSQLKTIYNHQYRNRTTEQLLGYYSYFCVLPEAGHRPCVDRVVCLYAGEGIRDVQKRYENIIYLRLHPLLDDTGTYVVGEEELRNILQLSS
;
A
#
# COMPACT_ATOMS: atom_id res chain seq x y z
N MET A 1 -34.74 11.83 21.30
CA MET A 1 -33.94 12.32 20.15
C MET A 1 -34.86 12.46 18.95
N VAL A 2 -34.57 13.35 18.00
CA VAL A 2 -35.41 13.49 16.79
C VAL A 2 -34.54 13.73 15.56
N THR A 3 -34.55 12.77 14.64
CA THR A 3 -33.96 12.94 13.30
C THR A 3 -34.93 13.69 12.39
N ARG A 4 -34.42 14.63 11.58
CA ARG A 4 -35.24 15.52 10.73
C ARG A 4 -34.82 15.47 9.26
N TYR A 5 -35.75 15.83 8.38
CA TYR A 5 -35.52 16.18 6.98
C TYR A 5 -36.29 17.46 6.66
N LYS A 6 -35.61 18.54 6.22
CA LYS A 6 -36.23 19.85 5.96
C LYS A 6 -37.12 20.32 7.11
N ASP A 7 -36.56 20.34 8.32
CA ASP A 7 -37.24 20.67 9.59
C ASP A 7 -38.40 19.76 10.02
N LYS A 8 -38.77 18.76 9.22
CA LYS A 8 -39.83 17.79 9.56
C LYS A 8 -39.24 16.62 10.34
N LYS A 9 -39.89 16.27 11.47
CA LYS A 9 -39.58 15.07 12.25
C LYS A 9 -39.81 13.81 11.40
N LEU A 10 -38.80 12.96 11.31
CA LEU A 10 -38.91 11.63 10.72
C LEU A 10 -39.49 10.64 11.75
N PRO A 11 -40.12 9.54 11.29
CA PRO A 11 -40.77 8.56 12.16
C PRO A 11 -39.79 7.67 12.93
N PHE A 12 -38.49 7.75 12.62
CA PHE A 12 -37.42 6.99 13.24
C PHE A 12 -36.38 7.92 13.87
N SER A 13 -35.55 7.35 14.76
CA SER A 13 -34.39 8.01 15.33
C SER A 13 -33.12 7.21 15.03
N CYS A 14 -32.03 7.92 14.76
CA CYS A 14 -30.72 7.33 14.55
C CYS A 14 -29.67 8.08 15.38
N TYR A 15 -28.86 7.36 16.15
CA TYR A 15 -27.77 7.95 16.94
C TYR A 15 -26.67 6.94 17.24
N PHE A 16 -25.46 7.45 17.47
CA PHE A 16 -24.33 6.66 17.97
C PHE A 16 -24.18 6.84 19.47
N GLU A 17 -23.74 5.81 20.18
CA GLU A 17 -23.55 5.84 21.63
C GLU A 17 -22.15 5.35 21.98
N ASP A 18 -21.44 6.05 22.86
CA ASP A 18 -20.17 5.53 23.39
C ASP A 18 -20.33 4.70 24.67
N ARG A 19 -19.24 4.11 25.15
CA ARG A 19 -19.21 3.33 26.41
C ARG A 19 -19.65 4.10 27.66
N PHE A 20 -19.68 5.43 27.60
CA PHE A 20 -20.10 6.30 28.70
C PHE A 20 -21.55 6.76 28.54
N GLU A 21 -22.32 6.09 27.67
CA GLU A 21 -23.72 6.40 27.36
C GLU A 21 -23.92 7.80 26.75
N ARG A 22 -22.84 8.41 26.24
CA ARG A 22 -22.94 9.69 25.54
C ARG A 22 -23.47 9.44 24.15
N LYS A 23 -24.54 10.17 23.80
CA LYS A 23 -25.26 10.03 22.54
C LYS A 23 -24.81 11.10 21.53
N TYR A 24 -24.53 10.66 20.31
CA TYR A 24 -24.15 11.46 19.16
C TYR A 24 -25.25 11.35 18.11
N GLU A 25 -26.18 12.30 18.15
CA GLU A 25 -27.41 12.25 17.36
C GLU A 25 -27.19 12.52 15.88
N VAL A 26 -27.82 11.73 15.02
CA VAL A 26 -28.02 12.08 13.61
C VAL A 26 -29.23 13.01 13.55
N LYS A 27 -28.95 14.32 13.62
CA LYS A 27 -29.99 15.36 13.74
C LYS A 27 -30.74 15.60 12.43
N GLU A 28 -30.02 15.56 11.32
CA GLU A 28 -30.54 15.91 10.00
C GLU A 28 -30.10 14.88 8.96
N LEU A 29 -30.99 14.60 8.03
CA LEU A 29 -30.77 13.77 6.85
C LEU A 29 -31.23 14.52 5.60
N TRP A 30 -30.75 14.11 4.43
CA TRP A 30 -30.97 14.74 3.13
C TRP A 30 -31.42 13.72 2.07
N LYS A 31 -31.75 14.19 0.87
CA LYS A 31 -32.11 13.33 -0.28
C LYS A 31 -31.04 13.30 -1.37
N SER A 32 -30.14 14.27 -1.38
CA SER A 32 -29.03 14.40 -2.32
C SER A 32 -27.74 14.64 -1.54
N GLU A 33 -26.62 14.14 -2.06
CA GLU A 33 -25.30 14.40 -1.47
C GLU A 33 -24.91 15.88 -1.57
N GLU A 34 -25.36 16.57 -2.63
CA GLU A 34 -25.06 18.00 -2.87
C GLU A 34 -25.67 18.94 -1.81
N ASP A 35 -26.72 18.48 -1.12
CA ASP A 35 -27.45 19.27 -0.11
C ASP A 35 -26.88 19.06 1.30
N MET A 36 -25.92 18.14 1.49
CA MET A 36 -25.48 17.75 2.83
C MET A 36 -24.57 18.80 3.47
N GLU A 37 -24.86 19.13 4.73
CA GLU A 37 -24.03 20.02 5.54
C GLU A 37 -23.17 19.20 6.52
N VAL A 38 -21.88 19.05 6.20
CA VAL A 38 -20.91 18.28 7.01
C VAL A 38 -20.82 18.80 8.46
N SER A 39 -21.07 20.09 8.68
CA SER A 39 -21.10 20.71 10.01
C SER A 39 -22.20 20.16 10.92
N ASN A 40 -23.26 19.57 10.36
CA ASN A 40 -24.37 18.96 11.10
C ASN A 40 -24.15 17.47 11.38
N PHE A 41 -23.05 16.87 10.89
CA PHE A 41 -22.76 15.46 11.14
C PHE A 41 -22.32 15.22 12.59
N PRO A 42 -22.76 14.12 13.23
CA PRO A 42 -22.23 13.72 14.52
C PRO A 42 -20.71 13.52 14.45
N ILE A 43 -20.04 14.02 15.48
CA ILE A 43 -18.59 13.92 15.64
C ILE A 43 -18.27 12.69 16.48
N LEU A 44 -17.67 11.68 15.86
CA LEU A 44 -17.16 10.49 16.53
C LEU A 44 -15.65 10.64 16.80
N LYS A 45 -15.15 9.89 17.77
CA LYS A 45 -13.72 9.87 18.10
C LYS A 45 -13.10 8.54 17.70
N GLU A 46 -11.96 8.61 17.00
CA GLU A 46 -11.23 7.42 16.56
C GLU A 46 -10.91 6.49 17.74
N ASN A 47 -10.97 5.17 17.52
CA ASN A 47 -10.73 4.11 18.51
C ASN A 47 -11.63 4.17 19.75
N SER A 48 -12.75 4.91 19.70
CA SER A 48 -13.75 4.89 20.78
C SER A 48 -14.71 3.73 20.59
N ILE A 49 -15.04 3.03 21.68
CA ILE A 49 -16.09 2.01 21.71
C ILE A 49 -17.41 2.70 21.38
N ILE A 50 -18.04 2.29 20.27
CA ILE A 50 -19.21 2.95 19.69
C ILE A 50 -20.25 1.90 19.30
N GLY A 51 -21.49 2.13 19.71
CA GLY A 51 -22.67 1.43 19.21
C GLY A 51 -23.52 2.32 18.31
N LEU A 52 -24.30 1.71 17.44
CA LEU A 52 -25.31 2.40 16.62
C LEU A 52 -26.70 1.97 17.08
N GLN A 53 -27.59 2.94 17.21
CA GLN A 53 -29.01 2.70 17.38
C GLN A 53 -29.81 3.31 16.24
N PHE A 54 -30.68 2.48 15.67
CA PHE A 54 -31.65 2.87 14.65
C PHE A 54 -33.01 2.24 14.98
N TYR A 55 -33.96 3.07 15.42
CA TYR A 55 -35.21 2.57 16.00
C TYR A 55 -36.41 3.47 15.74
N VAL A 56 -37.60 2.89 15.95
CA VAL A 56 -38.90 3.57 16.04
C VAL A 56 -39.52 3.35 17.42
N GLU A 57 -40.31 4.30 17.89
CA GLU A 57 -41.00 4.20 19.18
C GLU A 57 -42.31 3.39 19.09
N GLU A 58 -42.99 3.43 17.94
CA GLU A 58 -44.30 2.80 17.75
C GLU A 58 -44.23 1.59 16.80
N GLU A 59 -44.91 0.50 17.16
CA GLU A 59 -44.94 -0.74 16.37
C GLU A 59 -45.52 -0.54 14.97
N VAL A 60 -46.49 0.38 14.82
CA VAL A 60 -47.07 0.74 13.51
C VAL A 60 -46.06 1.39 12.55
N MET A 61 -45.00 1.98 13.10
CA MET A 61 -43.93 2.61 12.33
C MET A 61 -42.80 1.64 12.00
N TYR A 62 -42.80 0.44 12.60
CA TYR A 62 -41.80 -0.58 12.34
C TYR A 62 -41.91 -1.13 10.92
N ASP A 63 -40.76 -1.31 10.29
CA ASP A 63 -40.63 -1.94 8.99
C ASP A 63 -39.36 -2.81 8.98
N PRO A 64 -39.48 -4.13 8.86
CA PRO A 64 -38.34 -5.04 8.90
C PRO A 64 -37.40 -4.90 7.69
N GLN A 65 -37.84 -4.23 6.62
CA GLN A 65 -36.98 -3.95 5.46
C GLN A 65 -36.16 -2.66 5.61
N SER A 66 -36.44 -1.86 6.63
CA SER A 66 -35.74 -0.61 6.89
C SER A 66 -34.38 -0.85 7.53
N TYR A 67 -33.35 -0.14 7.08
CA TYR A 67 -32.00 -0.26 7.59
C TYR A 67 -31.23 1.06 7.53
N CYS A 68 -30.19 1.14 8.36
CA CYS A 68 -29.19 2.18 8.35
C CYS A 68 -27.84 1.54 7.95
N SER A 69 -27.21 2.07 6.91
CA SER A 69 -25.90 1.64 6.44
C SER A 69 -24.87 2.75 6.62
N VAL A 70 -23.68 2.40 7.13
CA VAL A 70 -22.56 3.35 7.33
C VAL A 70 -21.34 2.86 6.57
N GLN A 71 -20.76 3.74 5.75
CA GLN A 71 -19.50 3.47 5.05
C GLN A 71 -18.34 3.35 6.03
N THR A 72 -17.38 2.45 5.78
CA THR A 72 -16.16 2.27 6.60
C THR A 72 -14.88 2.41 5.76
N ASN A 73 -13.70 2.42 6.38
CA ASN A 73 -12.43 2.20 5.67
C ASN A 73 -11.96 0.75 5.70
N LEU A 74 -12.79 -0.17 6.21
CA LEU A 74 -12.49 -1.58 6.17
C LEU A 74 -12.86 -2.11 4.80
N TYR A 75 -12.04 -3.02 4.31
CA TYR A 75 -12.28 -3.75 3.08
C TYR A 75 -12.36 -5.23 3.45
N ASP A 76 -13.34 -5.93 2.89
CA ASP A 76 -13.46 -7.37 3.09
C ASP A 76 -12.45 -8.13 2.23
N GLU A 77 -12.46 -9.47 2.32
CA GLU A 77 -11.58 -10.34 1.52
C GLU A 77 -11.79 -10.20 0.00
N SER A 78 -12.84 -9.51 -0.45
CA SER A 78 -13.14 -9.24 -1.86
C SER A 78 -12.76 -7.82 -2.29
N ASP A 79 -12.04 -7.06 -1.45
CA ASP A 79 -11.75 -5.63 -1.62
C ASP A 79 -13.03 -4.80 -1.82
N GLU A 80 -14.19 -5.27 -1.34
CA GLU A 80 -15.38 -4.45 -1.24
C GLU A 80 -15.35 -3.67 0.08
N GLN A 81 -15.66 -2.37 -0.01
CA GLN A 81 -15.75 -1.54 1.17
C GLN A 81 -16.82 -2.12 2.09
N VAL A 82 -16.42 -2.50 3.31
CA VAL A 82 -17.35 -3.04 4.30
C VAL A 82 -18.33 -1.93 4.66
N VAL A 83 -19.62 -2.23 4.50
CA VAL A 83 -20.71 -1.35 4.91
C VAL A 83 -21.36 -1.95 6.14
N LEU A 84 -21.36 -1.19 7.23
CA LEU A 84 -22.01 -1.59 8.47
C LEU A 84 -23.51 -1.39 8.31
N LYS A 85 -24.28 -2.48 8.26
CA LYS A 85 -25.72 -2.45 8.05
C LYS A 85 -26.47 -2.84 9.31
N HIS A 86 -27.27 -1.91 9.82
CA HIS A 86 -28.06 -2.07 11.03
C HIS A 86 -29.55 -2.03 10.69
N SER A 87 -30.27 -3.06 11.11
CA SER A 87 -31.71 -3.16 10.86
C SER A 87 -32.49 -2.29 11.84
N LEU A 88 -33.63 -1.75 11.40
CA LEU A 88 -34.52 -0.99 12.28
C LEU A 88 -34.95 -1.84 13.48
N LYS A 89 -34.95 -1.24 14.68
CA LYS A 89 -35.42 -1.87 15.93
C LYS A 89 -36.68 -1.19 16.46
N LEU A 90 -37.41 -1.91 17.32
CA LEU A 90 -38.55 -1.38 18.07
C LEU A 90 -38.07 -1.00 19.48
N GLY A 91 -38.21 0.27 19.85
CA GLY A 91 -37.70 0.80 21.12
C GLY A 91 -36.19 1.08 21.12
N ASP A 92 -35.72 1.77 22.16
CA ASP A 92 -34.34 2.26 22.31
C ASP A 92 -33.45 1.38 23.20
N THR A 93 -33.91 0.17 23.52
CA THR A 93 -33.27 -0.66 24.56
C THR A 93 -32.15 -1.56 24.03
N ASP A 94 -32.19 -1.97 22.77
CA ASP A 94 -31.22 -2.89 22.18
C ASP A 94 -30.21 -2.14 21.31
N LYS A 95 -29.00 -1.95 21.84
CA LYS A 95 -27.86 -1.39 21.10
C LYS A 95 -27.07 -2.47 20.38
N GLU A 96 -26.65 -2.16 19.15
CA GLU A 96 -25.73 -2.98 18.38
C GLU A 96 -24.34 -2.31 18.40
N TRP A 97 -23.35 -3.00 18.96
CA TRP A 97 -21.99 -2.48 19.02
C TRP A 97 -21.35 -2.56 17.64
N VAL A 98 -20.91 -1.41 17.16
CA VAL A 98 -20.19 -1.29 15.88
C VAL A 98 -18.70 -1.53 16.07
N TYR A 99 -18.18 -1.13 17.23
CA TYR A 99 -16.79 -1.37 17.63
C TYR A 99 -16.69 -1.51 19.14
N GLN A 100 -15.99 -2.54 19.61
CA GLN A 100 -15.82 -2.83 21.05
C GLN A 100 -14.37 -2.74 21.56
N GLY A 101 -13.39 -2.67 20.66
CA GLY A 101 -11.97 -2.61 21.02
C GLY A 101 -11.38 -3.95 21.44
N GLY A 102 -11.84 -5.05 20.85
CA GLY A 102 -11.23 -6.37 21.03
C GLY A 102 -9.78 -6.43 20.53
N ASN A 103 -8.97 -7.39 21.02
CA ASN A 103 -7.55 -7.51 20.66
C ASN A 103 -7.29 -7.74 19.16
N ASP A 104 -8.29 -8.22 18.39
CA ASP A 104 -8.22 -8.48 16.96
C ASP A 104 -9.25 -7.65 16.16
N GLU A 105 -9.87 -6.66 16.78
CA GLU A 105 -10.91 -5.83 16.17
C GLU A 105 -10.29 -4.52 15.67
N GLU A 106 -10.31 -4.30 14.35
CA GLU A 106 -9.86 -3.04 13.76
C GLU A 106 -10.97 -1.98 13.84
N PHE A 107 -10.61 -0.76 14.24
CA PHE A 107 -11.56 0.34 14.27
C PHE A 107 -11.98 0.73 12.85
N PRO A 108 -13.29 0.81 12.55
CA PRO A 108 -13.77 0.82 11.17
C PRO A 108 -13.51 2.12 10.39
N TRP A 109 -13.14 3.21 11.06
CA TRP A 109 -12.98 4.52 10.43
C TRP A 109 -11.62 5.13 10.70
N ARG A 110 -11.04 5.76 9.68
CA ARG A 110 -9.90 6.66 9.80
C ARG A 110 -10.42 8.08 10.07
N MET A 111 -9.51 9.05 10.20
CA MET A 111 -9.93 10.44 10.30
C MET A 111 -10.57 10.89 8.97
N GLY A 112 -11.75 11.49 9.06
CA GLY A 112 -12.45 11.98 7.87
C GLY A 112 -13.98 11.94 7.98
N VAL A 113 -14.61 12.22 6.86
CA VAL A 113 -16.06 12.25 6.71
C VAL A 113 -16.53 10.97 6.03
N TYR A 114 -17.54 10.31 6.60
CA TYR A 114 -18.12 9.08 6.07
C TYR A 114 -19.62 9.25 5.88
N PHE A 115 -20.15 8.66 4.81
CA PHE A 115 -21.57 8.75 4.53
C PHE A 115 -22.35 7.62 5.21
N LEU A 116 -23.55 8.00 5.64
CA LEU A 116 -24.57 7.15 6.21
C LEU A 116 -25.81 7.22 5.32
N GLU A 117 -26.41 6.08 5.03
CA GLU A 117 -27.65 5.98 4.26
C GLU A 117 -28.71 5.28 5.12
N VAL A 118 -29.89 5.90 5.25
CA VAL A 118 -31.05 5.32 5.92
C VAL A 118 -32.11 5.02 4.87
N TYR A 119 -32.45 3.75 4.74
CA TYR A 119 -33.59 3.29 3.95
C TYR A 119 -34.76 3.04 4.88
N TYR A 120 -35.87 3.76 4.66
CA TYR A 120 -37.08 3.63 5.46
C TYR A 120 -38.33 3.59 4.58
N LYS A 121 -39.09 2.48 4.60
CA LYS A 121 -40.34 2.29 3.85
C LYS A 121 -40.29 2.74 2.38
N GLY A 122 -39.24 2.35 1.64
CA GLY A 122 -39.07 2.71 0.23
C GLY A 122 -38.38 4.05 -0.02
N GLU A 123 -38.19 4.86 1.02
CA GLU A 123 -37.55 6.16 0.93
C GLU A 123 -36.10 6.10 1.41
N ARG A 124 -35.20 6.66 0.60
CA ARG A 124 -33.77 6.75 0.91
C ARG A 124 -33.44 8.12 1.49
N TYR A 125 -32.65 8.16 2.56
CA TYR A 125 -32.16 9.37 3.21
C TYR A 125 -30.65 9.27 3.39
N LEU A 126 -29.95 10.39 3.23
CA LEU A 126 -28.48 10.47 3.28
C LEU A 126 -28.06 11.33 4.48
N GLY A 127 -26.92 11.01 5.06
CA GLY A 127 -26.27 11.78 6.11
C GLY A 127 -24.81 11.37 6.21
N GLY A 128 -24.18 11.65 7.34
CA GLY A 128 -22.81 11.22 7.53
C GLY A 128 -22.34 11.34 8.97
N ILE A 129 -21.09 10.97 9.17
CA ILE A 129 -20.35 11.07 10.42
C ILE A 129 -19.03 11.77 10.14
N ASN A 130 -18.52 12.51 11.11
CA ASN A 130 -17.17 13.08 11.06
C ASN A 130 -16.32 12.45 12.15
N VAL A 131 -15.27 11.72 11.77
CA VAL A 131 -14.39 11.02 12.68
C VAL A 131 -13.16 11.87 12.94
N LEU A 132 -13.03 12.32 14.19
CA LEU A 132 -11.95 13.18 14.64
C LEU A 132 -10.97 12.44 15.55
N PRO A 133 -9.72 12.92 15.64
CA PRO A 133 -8.73 12.36 16.54
C PRO A 133 -9.21 12.46 17.99
N HIS A 134 -8.90 11.43 18.79
CA HIS A 134 -9.34 11.35 20.18
C HIS A 134 -8.50 12.23 21.12
N HIS A 135 -7.21 12.41 20.84
CA HIS A 135 -6.25 12.98 21.79
C HIS A 135 -5.52 14.25 21.36
N LEU A 136 -5.45 14.51 20.05
CA LEU A 136 -4.96 15.76 19.47
C LEU A 136 -6.11 16.47 18.77
N ASN A 137 -5.95 17.77 18.53
CA ASN A 137 -6.85 18.50 17.64
C ASN A 137 -6.45 18.35 16.17
N GLU A 138 -7.36 18.70 15.26
CA GLU A 138 -7.18 18.53 13.81
C GLU A 138 -5.94 19.27 13.28
N ARG A 139 -5.67 20.48 13.77
CA ARG A 139 -4.50 21.26 13.37
C ARG A 139 -3.21 20.56 13.78
N GLN A 140 -3.14 20.05 15.01
CA GLN A 140 -1.98 19.31 15.50
C GLN A 140 -1.73 18.04 14.69
N VAL A 141 -2.78 17.29 14.34
CA VAL A 141 -2.64 16.10 13.49
C VAL A 141 -2.18 16.49 12.09
N LYS A 142 -2.70 17.58 11.53
CA LYS A 142 -2.25 18.11 10.25
C LYS A 142 -0.75 18.47 10.25
N GLU A 143 -0.25 19.12 11.30
CA GLU A 143 1.19 19.42 11.41
C GLU A 143 2.04 18.14 11.46
N ILE A 144 1.54 17.07 12.12
CA ILE A 144 2.21 15.76 12.08
C ILE A 144 2.24 15.21 10.65
N HIS A 145 1.11 15.30 9.94
CA HIS A 145 1.01 14.81 8.56
C HIS A 145 1.95 15.55 7.62
N ASP A 146 1.97 16.88 7.71
CA ASP A 146 2.82 17.74 6.89
C ASP A 146 4.30 17.46 7.18
N TYR A 147 4.69 17.37 8.46
CA TYR A 147 6.05 16.99 8.87
C TYR A 147 6.49 15.62 8.30
N LEU A 148 5.63 14.61 8.39
CA LEU A 148 5.94 13.26 7.90
C LEU A 148 6.08 13.22 6.38
N ASN A 149 5.18 13.89 5.65
CA ASN A 149 5.26 13.98 4.20
C ASN A 149 6.52 14.72 3.71
N GLU A 150 7.03 15.69 4.48
CA GLU A 150 8.32 16.32 4.20
C GLU A 150 9.50 15.36 4.38
N GLN A 151 9.41 14.39 5.30
CA GLN A 151 10.48 13.39 5.49
C GLN A 151 10.39 12.29 4.44
N VAL A 152 9.19 11.74 4.23
CA VAL A 152 8.91 10.68 3.27
C VAL A 152 7.55 10.97 2.65
N GLN A 153 7.55 11.30 1.35
CA GLN A 153 6.34 11.62 0.63
C GLN A 153 5.33 10.46 0.73
N ASP A 154 4.07 10.79 1.03
CA ASP A 154 2.93 9.88 1.04
C ASP A 154 2.95 8.78 2.12
N ILE A 155 3.89 8.82 3.08
CA ILE A 155 4.00 7.84 4.18
C ILE A 155 2.77 7.78 5.09
N ILE A 156 1.95 8.84 5.09
CA ILE A 156 0.74 8.93 5.91
C ILE A 156 -0.46 8.19 5.30
N TYR A 157 -0.35 7.74 4.05
CA TYR A 157 -1.44 7.11 3.32
C TYR A 157 -1.26 5.60 3.21
N ASP A 158 -2.36 4.88 3.36
CA ASP A 158 -2.62 3.58 2.76
C ASP A 158 -3.36 3.82 1.44
N PHE A 159 -2.72 3.62 0.29
CA PHE A 159 -3.48 3.70 -0.96
C PHE A 159 -4.22 2.39 -1.21
N VAL A 160 -5.55 2.45 -1.32
CA VAL A 160 -6.42 1.30 -1.62
C VAL A 160 -6.96 1.46 -3.03
N TYR A 161 -7.18 0.34 -3.74
CA TYR A 161 -7.80 0.41 -5.06
C TYR A 161 -9.26 0.86 -4.96
N SER A 162 -9.60 1.96 -5.63
CA SER A 162 -10.96 2.48 -5.74
C SER A 162 -11.74 1.64 -6.74
N ASN A 163 -12.73 0.89 -6.26
CA ASN A 163 -13.59 0.08 -7.13
C ASN A 163 -14.47 0.95 -8.02
N LYS A 164 -14.01 1.20 -9.25
CA LYS A 164 -14.92 1.38 -10.41
C LYS A 164 -14.76 0.31 -11.49
N THR A 165 -13.89 -0.68 -11.30
CA THR A 165 -13.83 -1.81 -12.25
C THR A 165 -13.40 -3.09 -11.58
N PHE A 166 -14.35 -4.04 -11.53
CA PHE A 166 -14.18 -5.47 -11.30
C PHE A 166 -12.79 -6.04 -11.61
N SER A 167 -12.08 -6.50 -10.58
CA SER A 167 -11.46 -7.83 -10.58
C SER A 167 -11.08 -8.23 -9.15
N LYS A 168 -11.58 -9.40 -8.70
CA LYS A 168 -11.04 -10.12 -7.54
C LYS A 168 -9.54 -10.18 -7.67
N ASN A 169 -8.76 -9.58 -6.78
CA ASN A 169 -7.30 -9.74 -6.85
C ASN A 169 -6.64 -9.54 -5.49
N ASP A 170 -5.84 -10.53 -5.09
CA ASP A 170 -4.91 -10.56 -3.95
C ASP A 170 -3.84 -9.41 -3.97
N GLU A 171 -4.01 -8.36 -4.77
CA GLU A 171 -2.96 -7.43 -5.18
C GLU A 171 -2.61 -6.32 -4.17
N THR A 172 -3.41 -6.13 -3.11
CA THR A 172 -3.12 -5.18 -2.01
C THR A 172 -1.82 -5.50 -1.26
N VAL A 173 -1.33 -6.73 -1.39
CA VAL A 173 -0.12 -7.21 -0.71
C VAL A 173 1.16 -6.72 -1.40
N LEU A 174 1.14 -6.38 -2.68
CA LEU A 174 2.35 -6.00 -3.44
C LEU A 174 2.70 -4.51 -3.29
N PRO A 175 4.00 -4.14 -3.24
CA PRO A 175 4.44 -2.75 -3.33
C PRO A 175 3.97 -2.07 -4.61
N LYS A 176 3.80 -0.76 -4.59
CA LYS A 176 3.14 0.00 -5.67
C LYS A 176 4.08 0.39 -6.80
N TYR A 177 4.57 -0.58 -7.55
CA TYR A 177 5.43 -0.31 -8.70
C TYR A 177 4.66 -0.17 -10.01
N TRP A 178 5.01 0.84 -10.83
CA TRP A 178 4.36 1.09 -12.14
C TRP A 178 4.31 -0.16 -13.04
N TYR A 179 5.28 -1.06 -12.91
CA TYR A 179 5.37 -2.27 -13.72
C TYR A 179 4.40 -3.38 -13.25
N TYR A 180 3.91 -3.35 -12.00
CA TYR A 180 2.80 -4.20 -11.56
C TYR A 180 1.47 -3.72 -12.11
N ASP A 181 1.25 -2.40 -12.13
CA ASP A 181 0.08 -1.77 -12.74
C ASP A 181 0.04 -2.05 -14.23
N TYR A 182 1.19 -1.93 -14.89
CA TYR A 182 1.33 -2.26 -16.30
C TYR A 182 0.92 -3.72 -16.56
N ALA A 183 1.40 -4.68 -15.75
CA ALA A 183 1.07 -6.09 -15.91
C ALA A 183 -0.42 -6.39 -15.64
N ARG A 184 -1.02 -5.73 -14.65
CA ARG A 184 -2.46 -5.83 -14.37
C ARG A 184 -3.28 -5.28 -15.53
N LYS A 185 -2.94 -4.09 -16.02
CA LYS A 185 -3.65 -3.47 -17.14
C LYS A 185 -3.58 -4.35 -18.39
N ILE A 186 -2.44 -4.99 -18.64
CA ILE A 186 -2.30 -5.99 -19.71
C ILE A 186 -3.29 -7.15 -19.52
N ALA A 187 -3.49 -7.63 -18.30
CA ALA A 187 -4.46 -8.68 -18.00
C ALA A 187 -5.91 -8.24 -18.30
N GLU A 188 -6.28 -7.03 -17.85
CA GLU A 188 -7.61 -6.45 -18.08
C GLU A 188 -7.93 -6.31 -19.58
N VAL A 189 -6.97 -5.79 -20.36
CA VAL A 189 -7.18 -5.49 -21.78
C VAL A 189 -6.87 -6.68 -22.70
N TYR A 190 -6.44 -7.83 -22.16
CA TYR A 190 -5.97 -8.96 -22.95
C TYR A 190 -7.02 -9.44 -23.95
N GLU A 191 -8.25 -9.68 -23.50
CA GLU A 191 -9.34 -10.19 -24.34
C GLU A 191 -9.76 -9.17 -25.41
N GLU A 192 -9.88 -7.89 -25.06
CA GLU A 192 -10.20 -6.82 -26.02
C GLU A 192 -9.11 -6.68 -27.08
N PHE A 193 -7.84 -6.69 -26.67
CA PHE A 193 -6.71 -6.65 -27.58
C PHE A 193 -6.72 -7.85 -28.53
N MET A 194 -6.93 -9.05 -28.02
CA MET A 194 -6.99 -10.28 -28.82
C MET A 194 -8.12 -10.21 -29.85
N TYR A 195 -9.32 -9.79 -29.44
CA TYR A 195 -10.43 -9.58 -30.35
C TYR A 195 -10.08 -8.59 -31.48
N CYS A 196 -9.51 -7.43 -31.13
CA CYS A 196 -9.15 -6.41 -32.11
C CYS A 196 -8.09 -6.91 -33.10
N MET A 197 -7.04 -7.58 -32.61
CA MET A 197 -5.97 -8.09 -33.45
C MET A 197 -6.44 -9.21 -34.39
N THR A 198 -7.26 -10.14 -33.92
CA THR A 198 -7.83 -11.18 -34.79
C THR A 198 -8.76 -10.58 -35.84
N ALA A 199 -9.52 -9.53 -35.51
CA ALA A 199 -10.34 -8.82 -36.49
C ALA A 199 -9.50 -8.08 -37.54
N ILE A 200 -8.37 -7.47 -37.13
CA ILE A 200 -7.40 -6.85 -38.04
C ILE A 200 -6.76 -7.90 -38.96
N GLU A 201 -6.41 -9.06 -38.43
CA GLU A 201 -5.83 -10.17 -39.20
C GLU A 201 -6.81 -10.70 -40.26
N LYS A 202 -8.09 -10.85 -39.92
CA LYS A 202 -9.12 -11.32 -40.87
C LYS A 202 -9.47 -10.31 -41.95
N ASN A 203 -9.38 -9.01 -41.66
CA ASN A 203 -9.73 -7.94 -42.60
C ASN A 203 -8.74 -6.77 -42.50
N PRO A 204 -7.49 -6.98 -42.95
CA PRO A 204 -6.44 -5.97 -42.87
C PRO A 204 -6.77 -4.78 -43.78
N LYS A 205 -6.21 -3.62 -43.48
CA LYS A 205 -6.34 -2.45 -44.36
C LYS A 205 -5.52 -2.66 -45.63
N GLU A 206 -6.24 -2.86 -46.74
CA GLU A 206 -5.66 -3.08 -48.06
C GLU A 206 -5.42 -1.78 -48.83
N ARG A 207 -4.38 -1.80 -49.66
CA ARG A 207 -4.14 -0.85 -50.73
C ARG A 207 -4.05 -1.60 -52.05
N MET A 208 -4.81 -1.17 -53.06
CA MET A 208 -4.62 -1.68 -54.42
C MET A 208 -3.42 -1.01 -55.06
N GLU A 209 -2.43 -1.82 -55.45
CA GLU A 209 -1.27 -1.36 -56.20
C GLU A 209 -1.24 -1.97 -57.60
N SER A 210 -0.81 -1.16 -58.57
CA SER A 210 -0.70 -1.60 -59.96
C SER A 210 0.72 -2.09 -60.22
N VAL A 211 0.90 -3.40 -60.29
CA VAL A 211 2.18 -4.04 -60.58
C VAL A 211 2.18 -4.50 -62.03
N TYR A 212 3.27 -4.19 -62.74
CA TYR A 212 3.46 -4.60 -64.12
C TYR A 212 4.19 -5.95 -64.14
N LYS A 213 3.54 -6.99 -64.67
CA LYS A 213 4.13 -8.34 -64.78
C LYS A 213 4.06 -8.84 -66.23
N PRO A 214 5.16 -9.37 -66.81
CA PRO A 214 5.12 -10.00 -68.11
C PRO A 214 4.19 -11.22 -68.10
N SER A 215 3.31 -11.34 -69.09
CA SER A 215 2.53 -12.56 -69.31
C SER A 215 2.27 -12.80 -70.79
N VAL A 216 2.10 -14.07 -71.15
CA VAL A 216 1.81 -14.51 -72.52
C VAL A 216 0.43 -14.07 -73.00
N ARG A 217 -0.56 -14.00 -72.10
CA ARG A 217 -1.90 -13.50 -72.43
C ARG A 217 -1.87 -11.99 -72.55
N SER A 218 -2.40 -11.46 -73.66
CA SER A 218 -2.49 -10.01 -73.88
C SER A 218 -3.48 -9.37 -72.91
N GLY A 219 -3.07 -8.27 -72.28
CA GLY A 219 -3.91 -7.44 -71.41
C GLY A 219 -4.05 -6.03 -71.98
N LYS A 220 -4.56 -5.09 -71.17
CA LYS A 220 -4.68 -3.68 -71.60
C LYS A 220 -3.30 -3.05 -71.76
N ILE A 221 -2.92 -2.73 -73.00
CA ILE A 221 -1.63 -2.14 -73.37
C ILE A 221 -1.64 -0.65 -73.00
N ASP A 222 -0.61 -0.20 -72.28
CA ASP A 222 -0.37 1.21 -72.00
C ASP A 222 1.04 1.65 -72.42
N GLN A 223 1.35 2.93 -72.24
CA GLN A 223 2.65 3.50 -72.65
C GLN A 223 3.84 2.79 -71.97
N LYS A 224 3.67 2.27 -70.76
CA LYS A 224 4.73 1.54 -70.03
C LYS A 224 4.89 0.13 -70.58
N SER A 225 3.79 -0.53 -70.96
CA SER A 225 3.81 -1.81 -71.66
C SER A 225 4.57 -1.73 -72.99
N ILE A 226 4.32 -0.68 -73.78
CA ILE A 226 4.98 -0.44 -75.08
C ILE A 226 6.47 -0.14 -74.90
N ARG A 227 6.82 0.74 -73.95
CA ARG A 227 8.24 1.04 -73.66
C ARG A 227 9.00 -0.19 -73.21
N TRP A 228 8.37 -1.07 -72.43
CA TRP A 228 9.00 -2.31 -71.99
C TRP A 228 9.22 -3.29 -73.15
N SER A 229 8.25 -3.47 -74.06
CA SER A 229 8.41 -4.38 -75.21
C SER A 229 9.53 -3.97 -76.16
N LEU A 230 9.81 -2.67 -76.24
CA LEU A 230 10.89 -2.10 -77.05
C LEU A 230 12.24 -1.99 -76.30
N SER A 231 12.26 -2.30 -75.00
CA SER A 231 13.48 -2.26 -74.19
C SER A 231 14.29 -3.57 -74.33
N ASN A 232 15.59 -3.52 -74.07
CA ASN A 232 16.45 -4.71 -74.06
C ASN A 232 15.87 -5.83 -73.18
N LYS A 233 15.29 -5.49 -72.02
CA LYS A 233 14.64 -6.46 -71.11
C LYS A 233 13.40 -7.14 -71.71
N GLY A 234 12.64 -6.43 -72.54
CA GLY A 234 11.48 -6.99 -73.23
C GLY A 234 11.87 -7.82 -74.44
N LEU A 235 12.88 -7.36 -75.18
CA LEU A 235 13.45 -8.08 -76.33
C LEU A 235 14.11 -9.39 -75.89
N GLU A 236 14.97 -9.38 -74.87
CA GLU A 236 15.59 -10.58 -74.28
C GLU A 236 14.55 -11.60 -73.80
N LYS A 237 13.49 -11.13 -73.13
CA LYS A 237 12.44 -12.00 -72.60
C LYS A 237 11.60 -12.67 -73.70
N ASN A 238 11.60 -12.09 -74.90
CA ASN A 238 10.89 -12.58 -76.08
C ASN A 238 11.84 -13.21 -77.13
N ALA A 239 13.14 -13.28 -76.87
CA ALA A 239 14.16 -13.77 -77.81
C ALA A 239 14.29 -15.32 -77.88
N GLY A 240 13.37 -16.06 -77.25
CA GLY A 240 13.39 -17.53 -77.22
C GLY A 240 12.65 -18.19 -78.39
N ILE A 241 12.97 -19.47 -78.64
CA ILE A 241 12.42 -20.31 -79.74
C ILE A 241 10.91 -20.62 -79.55
N HIS A 242 10.36 -20.41 -78.35
CA HIS A 242 8.95 -20.67 -78.06
C HIS A 242 8.08 -19.46 -78.43
N GLN A 243 7.02 -19.69 -79.24
CA GLN A 243 6.07 -18.72 -79.84
C GLN A 243 5.25 -17.83 -78.87
N ASN A 244 5.66 -17.66 -77.62
CA ASN A 244 4.90 -16.92 -76.64
C ASN A 244 5.42 -15.48 -76.52
N ASN A 245 4.75 -14.55 -77.20
CA ASN A 245 5.02 -13.12 -77.05
C ASN A 245 4.56 -12.62 -75.68
N PHE A 246 5.49 -12.43 -74.75
CA PHE A 246 5.19 -11.85 -73.44
C PHE A 246 4.91 -10.36 -73.58
N GLN A 247 3.80 -9.93 -72.99
CA GLN A 247 3.43 -8.52 -72.85
C GLN A 247 3.46 -8.12 -71.37
N LEU A 248 3.97 -6.93 -71.09
CA LEU A 248 3.98 -6.38 -69.74
C LEU A 248 2.59 -5.88 -69.38
N ASN A 249 1.87 -6.63 -68.56
CA ASN A 249 0.49 -6.30 -68.20
C ASN A 249 0.39 -5.64 -66.84
N LYS A 250 -0.44 -4.60 -66.75
CA LYS A 250 -0.83 -3.95 -65.50
C LYS A 250 -1.80 -4.86 -64.75
N LYS A 251 -1.35 -5.46 -63.65
CA LYS A 251 -2.20 -6.24 -62.73
C LYS A 251 -2.40 -5.44 -61.45
N LYS A 252 -3.65 -5.37 -60.98
CA LYS A 252 -3.94 -4.87 -59.64
C LYS A 252 -3.63 -5.99 -58.65
N MET A 253 -2.76 -5.73 -57.69
CA MET A 253 -2.46 -6.64 -56.59
C MET A 253 -2.81 -5.94 -55.28
N THR A 254 -3.30 -6.72 -54.33
CA THR A 254 -3.55 -6.26 -52.97
C THR A 254 -2.22 -6.16 -52.25
N ASN A 255 -1.92 -4.98 -51.70
CA ASN A 255 -0.80 -4.75 -50.80
C ASN A 255 -1.34 -4.43 -49.40
N TYR A 256 -0.85 -5.14 -48.39
CA TYR A 256 -1.23 -4.94 -46.99
C TYR A 256 -0.32 -3.93 -46.27
N ASP A 257 0.69 -3.38 -46.93
CA ASP A 257 1.62 -2.40 -46.35
C ASP A 257 1.04 -0.97 -46.33
N SER A 258 -0.11 -0.81 -45.66
CA SER A 258 -0.80 0.46 -45.44
C SER A 258 -0.21 1.23 -44.25
N LYS A 259 -0.43 2.55 -44.19
CA LYS A 259 0.06 3.38 -43.07
C LYS A 259 -0.45 2.88 -41.72
N GLU A 260 -1.72 2.44 -41.68
CA GLU A 260 -2.38 1.88 -40.51
C GLU A 260 -1.71 0.58 -40.06
N ASN A 261 -1.42 -0.35 -40.98
CA ASN A 261 -0.72 -1.60 -40.66
C ASN A 261 0.71 -1.36 -40.20
N ARG A 262 1.42 -0.41 -40.83
CA ARG A 262 2.76 0.01 -40.42
C ARG A 262 2.77 0.58 -38.99
N TRP A 263 1.71 1.31 -38.61
CA TRP A 263 1.54 1.83 -37.26
C TRP A 263 1.25 0.73 -36.23
N ILE A 264 0.37 -0.23 -36.55
CA ILE A 264 0.15 -1.40 -35.69
C ILE A 264 1.46 -2.16 -35.48
N LYS A 265 2.23 -2.42 -36.54
CA LYS A 265 3.56 -3.07 -36.40
C LYS A 265 4.49 -2.29 -35.46
N ASN A 266 4.46 -0.97 -35.51
CA ASN A 266 5.22 -0.14 -34.58
C ASN A 266 4.74 -0.28 -33.12
N ILE A 267 3.43 -0.26 -32.88
CA ILE A 267 2.84 -0.50 -31.55
C ILE A 267 3.31 -1.85 -30.99
N LEU A 268 3.15 -2.93 -31.76
CA LEU A 268 3.51 -4.28 -31.29
C LEU A 268 5.00 -4.43 -30.96
N LEU A 269 5.88 -3.77 -31.74
CA LEU A 269 7.32 -3.77 -31.48
C LEU A 269 7.68 -3.03 -30.18
N ILE A 270 7.04 -1.90 -29.92
CA ILE A 270 7.25 -1.13 -28.69
C ILE A 270 6.73 -1.93 -27.49
N TRP A 271 5.50 -2.45 -27.57
CA TRP A 271 4.93 -3.28 -26.51
C TRP A 271 5.72 -4.54 -26.22
N LYS A 272 6.29 -5.21 -27.24
CA LYS A 272 7.17 -6.34 -26.99
C LYS A 272 8.36 -5.93 -26.12
N ARG A 273 8.96 -4.77 -26.39
CA ARG A 273 10.08 -4.25 -25.56
C ARG A 273 9.60 -3.94 -24.15
N ASP A 274 8.46 -3.28 -24.01
CA ASP A 274 7.92 -2.89 -22.71
C ASP A 274 7.55 -4.10 -21.85
N ILE A 275 6.91 -5.12 -22.44
CA ILE A 275 6.59 -6.38 -21.77
C ILE A 275 7.84 -7.11 -21.30
N LEU A 276 8.89 -7.16 -22.13
CA LEU A 276 10.17 -7.78 -21.74
C LEU A 276 10.83 -7.05 -20.56
N ASN A 277 10.81 -5.72 -20.57
CA ASN A 277 11.33 -4.91 -19.47
C ASN A 277 10.53 -5.14 -18.19
N VAL A 278 9.20 -5.05 -18.26
CA VAL A 278 8.29 -5.29 -17.12
C VAL A 278 8.48 -6.70 -16.57
N ALA A 279 8.52 -7.73 -17.44
CA ALA A 279 8.77 -9.10 -17.03
C ALA A 279 10.13 -9.26 -16.33
N SER A 280 11.17 -8.53 -16.75
CA SER A 280 12.47 -8.58 -16.09
C SER A 280 12.44 -8.01 -14.67
N TYR A 281 11.72 -6.90 -14.43
CA TYR A 281 11.55 -6.32 -13.11
C TYR A 281 10.77 -7.27 -12.19
N ILE A 282 9.61 -7.78 -12.67
CA ILE A 282 8.79 -8.73 -11.90
C ILE A 282 9.58 -10.01 -11.58
N LYS A 283 10.41 -10.50 -12.51
CA LYS A 283 11.25 -11.69 -12.28
C LYS A 283 12.32 -11.44 -11.21
N ARG A 284 12.90 -10.25 -11.15
CA ARG A 284 13.84 -9.86 -10.09
C ARG A 284 13.16 -9.90 -8.73
N ASP A 285 11.98 -9.29 -8.61
CA ASP A 285 11.24 -9.25 -7.35
C ASP A 285 10.75 -10.64 -6.94
N LEU A 286 10.28 -11.44 -7.88
CA LEU A 286 9.91 -12.83 -7.64
C LEU A 286 11.08 -13.63 -7.08
N ASN A 287 12.29 -13.43 -7.59
CA ASN A 287 13.49 -14.08 -7.08
C ASN A 287 13.80 -13.62 -5.65
N ASN A 288 13.69 -12.32 -5.38
CA ASN A 288 13.89 -11.75 -4.04
C ASN A 288 12.89 -12.32 -3.03
N TYR A 289 11.59 -12.32 -3.36
CA TYR A 289 10.55 -12.88 -2.50
C TYR A 289 10.63 -14.40 -2.37
N SER A 290 11.03 -15.12 -3.42
CA SER A 290 11.25 -16.57 -3.34
C SER A 290 12.41 -16.91 -2.41
N ASN A 291 13.51 -16.14 -2.48
CA ASN A 291 14.64 -16.28 -1.56
C ASN A 291 14.25 -15.93 -0.13
N LYS A 292 13.46 -14.86 0.06
CA LYS A 292 12.91 -14.49 1.38
C LYS A 292 12.03 -15.61 1.94
N LEU A 293 11.11 -16.16 1.14
CA LEU A 293 10.24 -17.26 1.54
C LEU A 293 11.03 -18.53 1.90
N LYS A 294 12.11 -18.82 1.16
CA LYS A 294 13.00 -19.93 1.47
C LYS A 294 13.67 -19.74 2.83
N LYS A 295 14.24 -18.56 3.10
CA LYS A 295 14.83 -18.22 4.40
C LYS A 295 13.82 -18.30 5.53
N GLN A 296 12.61 -17.79 5.33
CA GLN A 296 11.54 -17.86 6.32
C GLN A 296 11.09 -19.29 6.61
N LYS A 297 11.05 -20.17 5.59
CA LYS A 297 10.76 -21.58 5.77
C LYS A 297 11.86 -22.30 6.56
N GLU A 298 13.12 -22.04 6.23
CA GLU A 298 14.26 -22.57 6.98
C GLU A 298 14.23 -22.12 8.44
N GLU A 299 13.82 -20.87 8.71
CA GLU A 299 13.65 -20.35 10.07
C GLU A 299 12.45 -20.99 10.79
N TYR A 300 11.31 -21.16 10.12
CA TYR A 300 10.16 -21.87 10.68
C TYR A 300 10.51 -23.30 11.08
N ASP A 301 11.23 -24.02 10.22
CA ASP A 301 11.65 -25.40 10.49
C ASP A 301 12.60 -25.46 11.71
N ARG A 302 13.48 -24.47 11.90
CA ARG A 302 14.34 -24.35 13.10
C ARG A 302 13.53 -24.12 14.36
N ILE A 303 12.63 -23.13 14.35
CA ILE A 303 11.76 -22.80 15.49
C ILE A 303 10.85 -23.98 15.84
N TYR A 304 10.37 -24.71 14.82
CA TYR A 304 9.58 -25.92 15.01
C TYR A 304 10.38 -27.03 15.71
N GLN A 305 11.64 -27.27 15.30
CA GLN A 305 12.53 -28.21 15.97
C GLN A 305 12.84 -27.79 17.41
N GLU A 306 13.05 -26.49 17.65
CA GLU A 306 13.21 -25.94 18.99
C GLU A 306 11.98 -26.17 19.86
N LYS A 307 10.78 -25.97 19.32
CA LYS A 307 9.51 -26.27 20.01
C LYS A 307 9.42 -27.73 20.41
N GLU A 308 9.67 -28.66 19.49
CA GLU A 308 9.63 -30.10 19.77
C GLU A 308 10.66 -30.48 20.83
N PHE A 309 11.88 -29.94 20.74
CA PHE A 309 12.90 -30.13 21.74
C PHE A 309 12.46 -29.61 23.12
N LEU A 310 11.89 -28.41 23.20
CA LEU A 310 11.37 -27.84 24.45
C LEU A 310 10.22 -28.66 25.03
N MET A 311 9.28 -29.11 24.20
CA MET A 311 8.16 -29.95 24.63
C MET A 311 8.61 -31.33 25.12
N SER A 312 9.77 -31.82 24.67
CA SER A 312 10.37 -33.06 25.18
C SER A 312 11.00 -32.91 26.58
N LYS A 313 11.20 -31.69 27.08
CA LYS A 313 11.77 -31.42 28.41
C LYS A 313 10.67 -31.43 29.49
N ARG A 314 11.04 -31.87 30.70
CA ARG A 314 10.11 -31.99 31.84
C ARG A 314 9.71 -30.66 32.47
N ASP A 315 10.56 -29.63 32.40
CA ASP A 315 10.33 -28.34 33.06
C ASP A 315 10.73 -27.12 32.19
N PRO A 316 10.18 -26.96 30.98
CA PRO A 316 10.40 -25.77 30.17
C PRO A 316 9.69 -24.54 30.77
N GLY A 317 10.43 -23.44 30.90
CA GLY A 317 9.89 -22.17 31.42
C GLY A 317 8.75 -21.62 30.56
N GLU A 318 7.72 -21.05 31.21
CA GLU A 318 6.52 -20.54 30.54
C GLU A 318 6.82 -19.39 29.56
N TYR A 319 7.77 -18.51 29.87
CA TYR A 319 8.16 -17.43 28.96
C TYR A 319 8.86 -17.94 27.69
N THR A 320 9.65 -19.00 27.80
CA THR A 320 10.30 -19.65 26.65
C THR A 320 9.26 -20.30 25.74
N LYS A 321 8.27 -21.01 26.32
CA LYS A 321 7.13 -21.55 25.55
C LYS A 321 6.37 -20.44 24.81
N ARG A 322 6.11 -19.32 25.49
CA ARG A 322 5.43 -18.16 24.90
C ARG A 322 6.26 -17.51 23.80
N ASN A 323 7.58 -17.39 23.97
CA ASN A 323 8.47 -16.84 22.95
C ASN A 323 8.42 -17.67 21.67
N VAL A 324 8.64 -18.98 21.77
CA VAL A 324 8.63 -19.89 20.61
C VAL A 324 7.26 -19.86 19.92
N LYS A 325 6.16 -19.88 20.69
CA LYS A 325 4.82 -19.73 20.12
C LYS A 325 4.64 -18.39 19.38
N SER A 326 5.14 -17.29 19.94
CA SER A 326 5.03 -15.96 19.33
C SER A 326 5.86 -15.86 18.05
N GLN A 327 7.09 -16.38 18.07
CA GLN A 327 7.95 -16.46 16.89
C GLN A 327 7.33 -17.30 15.78
N MET A 328 6.74 -18.46 16.11
CA MET A 328 6.01 -19.29 15.15
C MET A 328 4.85 -18.54 14.50
N LEU A 329 4.03 -17.84 15.28
CA LEU A 329 2.90 -17.06 14.76
C LEU A 329 3.38 -15.91 13.86
N MET A 330 4.44 -15.20 14.26
CA MET A 330 5.01 -14.10 13.47
C MET A 330 5.57 -14.60 12.14
N ILE A 331 6.42 -15.64 12.17
CA ILE A 331 7.03 -16.17 10.95
C ILE A 331 5.98 -16.81 10.03
N GLU A 332 4.93 -17.45 10.58
CA GLU A 332 3.83 -18.01 9.79
C GLU A 332 3.04 -16.92 9.06
N LYS A 333 2.73 -15.81 9.75
CA LYS A 333 2.10 -14.63 9.14
C LYS A 333 2.98 -14.06 8.02
N ASP A 334 4.28 -13.89 8.28
CA ASP A 334 5.23 -13.36 7.30
C ASP A 334 5.43 -14.29 6.08
N MET A 335 5.43 -15.61 6.32
CA MET A 335 5.49 -16.62 5.27
C MET A 335 4.24 -16.60 4.40
N ASN A 336 3.05 -16.51 5.00
CA ASN A 336 1.80 -16.43 4.25
C ASN A 336 1.76 -15.16 3.38
N ASN A 337 2.11 -14.01 3.95
CA ASN A 337 2.23 -12.76 3.20
C ASN A 337 3.22 -12.89 2.01
N THR A 338 4.40 -13.42 2.26
CA THR A 338 5.43 -13.59 1.22
C THR A 338 5.01 -14.62 0.17
N ARG A 339 4.34 -15.71 0.57
CA ARG A 339 3.80 -16.72 -0.33
C ARG A 339 2.73 -16.14 -1.26
N THR A 340 1.83 -15.31 -0.73
CA THR A 340 0.82 -14.58 -1.52
C THR A 340 1.50 -13.70 -2.57
N LYS A 341 2.50 -12.89 -2.17
CA LYS A 341 3.32 -12.08 -3.12
C LYS A 341 3.91 -12.93 -4.24
N VAL A 342 4.55 -14.06 -3.90
CA VAL A 342 5.14 -14.99 -4.88
C VAL A 342 4.08 -15.55 -5.84
N SER A 343 2.90 -15.90 -5.35
CA SER A 343 1.79 -16.41 -6.17
C SER A 343 1.33 -15.38 -7.20
N ILE A 344 1.08 -14.14 -6.76
CA ILE A 344 0.62 -13.05 -7.61
C ILE A 344 1.65 -12.73 -8.70
N LEU A 345 2.93 -12.60 -8.33
CA LEU A 345 4.00 -12.30 -9.28
C LEU A 345 4.17 -13.39 -10.34
N LYS A 346 3.98 -14.67 -9.97
CA LYS A 346 3.94 -15.78 -10.94
C LYS A 346 2.76 -15.64 -11.90
N GLY A 347 1.57 -15.31 -11.40
CA GLY A 347 0.39 -15.05 -12.23
C GLY A 347 0.61 -13.91 -13.23
N LYS A 348 1.18 -12.79 -12.77
CA LYS A 348 1.53 -11.64 -13.65
C LYS A 348 2.54 -12.05 -14.73
N LEU A 349 3.58 -12.83 -14.40
CA LEU A 349 4.55 -13.31 -15.39
C LEU A 349 3.92 -14.24 -16.44
N ASP A 350 2.99 -15.11 -16.04
CA ASP A 350 2.28 -16.00 -16.97
C ASP A 350 1.47 -15.18 -18.00
N ILE A 351 0.74 -14.17 -17.55
CA ILE A 351 -0.02 -13.26 -18.42
C ILE A 351 0.91 -12.51 -19.38
N LEU A 352 2.03 -11.97 -18.89
CA LEU A 352 3.00 -11.29 -19.73
C LEU A 352 3.64 -12.22 -20.77
N SER A 353 3.93 -13.47 -20.40
CA SER A 353 4.46 -14.48 -21.32
C SER A 353 3.45 -14.88 -22.41
N LYS A 354 2.17 -15.03 -22.03
CA LYS A 354 1.06 -15.24 -22.97
C LYS A 354 0.94 -14.08 -23.95
N MET A 355 0.98 -12.85 -23.45
CA MET A 355 0.91 -11.65 -24.29
C MET A 355 2.12 -11.55 -25.22
N GLU A 356 3.34 -11.77 -24.74
CA GLU A 356 4.56 -11.80 -25.55
C GLU A 356 4.44 -12.80 -26.70
N SER A 357 3.99 -14.02 -26.41
CA SER A 357 3.81 -15.09 -27.40
C SER A 357 2.81 -14.67 -28.49
N LYS A 358 1.72 -13.99 -28.12
CA LYS A 358 0.75 -13.46 -29.09
C LYS A 358 1.31 -12.31 -29.93
N LEU A 359 2.08 -11.41 -29.33
CA LEU A 359 2.77 -10.35 -30.08
C LEU A 359 3.73 -10.94 -31.12
N ILE A 360 4.51 -11.95 -30.73
CA ILE A 360 5.42 -12.65 -31.65
C ILE A 360 4.63 -13.32 -32.78
N TYR A 361 3.53 -13.99 -32.46
CA TYR A 361 2.64 -14.61 -33.45
C TYR A 361 2.15 -13.58 -34.47
N PHE A 362 1.56 -12.46 -34.03
CA PHE A 362 1.07 -11.42 -34.93
C PHE A 362 2.17 -10.83 -35.80
N MET A 363 3.37 -10.63 -35.26
CA MET A 363 4.48 -10.03 -36.02
C MET A 363 5.14 -10.97 -37.04
N LYS A 364 5.13 -12.30 -36.80
CA LYS A 364 5.86 -13.27 -37.63
C LYS A 364 4.99 -14.20 -38.47
N ASN A 365 3.78 -14.51 -38.02
CA ASN A 365 2.94 -15.56 -38.62
C ASN A 365 1.68 -15.00 -39.29
N THR A 366 1.59 -13.67 -39.47
CA THR A 366 0.46 -13.00 -40.12
C THR A 366 0.93 -12.06 -41.22
N PHE A 367 -0.02 -11.38 -41.87
CA PHE A 367 0.29 -10.40 -42.93
C PHE A 367 1.30 -9.31 -42.48
N LEU A 368 1.40 -9.02 -41.17
CA LEU A 368 2.30 -8.01 -40.62
C LEU A 368 3.79 -8.35 -40.78
N GLU A 369 4.16 -9.61 -41.03
CA GLU A 369 5.55 -10.00 -41.29
C GLU A 369 6.15 -9.15 -42.43
N ASN A 370 5.38 -8.99 -43.50
CA ASN A 370 5.77 -8.31 -44.74
C ASN A 370 5.45 -6.81 -44.78
N VAL A 371 4.94 -6.24 -43.68
CA VAL A 371 4.60 -4.81 -43.57
C VAL A 371 5.80 -4.02 -43.04
N GLU A 372 6.03 -2.80 -43.53
CA GLU A 372 7.11 -1.96 -43.00
C GLU A 372 6.79 -1.40 -41.60
N ARG A 373 7.78 -0.90 -40.87
CA ARG A 373 7.52 -0.20 -39.61
C ARG A 373 7.15 1.26 -39.86
N GLY A 374 6.06 1.73 -39.25
CA GLY A 374 5.61 3.13 -39.36
C GLY A 374 5.82 3.90 -38.06
N MET A 375 6.64 4.95 -38.08
CA MET A 375 6.96 5.73 -36.86
C MET A 375 5.97 6.86 -36.56
N ARG A 376 5.06 7.21 -37.48
CA ARG A 376 4.10 8.30 -37.33
C ARG A 376 2.67 7.78 -37.31
N LYS A 377 1.89 8.23 -36.33
CA LYS A 377 0.47 7.88 -36.18
C LYS A 377 -0.34 8.35 -37.39
N PRO A 378 -1.02 7.44 -38.10
CA PRO A 378 -1.93 7.80 -39.18
C PRO A 378 -3.34 8.07 -38.63
N PHE A 379 -4.24 8.55 -39.49
CA PHE A 379 -5.66 8.67 -39.15
C PHE A 379 -6.34 7.29 -39.18
N LEU A 380 -6.75 6.78 -38.02
CA LEU A 380 -7.31 5.43 -37.86
C LEU A 380 -8.84 5.45 -37.99
N LYS A 381 -9.36 5.13 -39.18
CA LYS A 381 -10.81 5.09 -39.44
C LYS A 381 -11.51 3.83 -38.92
N LYS A 382 -10.82 2.67 -38.93
CA LYS A 382 -11.40 1.40 -38.49
C LYS A 382 -11.31 1.30 -36.96
N ASN A 383 -12.43 0.97 -36.30
CA ASN A 383 -12.52 0.95 -34.84
C ASN A 383 -11.47 0.03 -34.18
N GLN A 384 -11.19 -1.13 -34.78
CA GLN A 384 -10.24 -2.11 -34.24
C GLN A 384 -8.81 -1.54 -34.16
N TYR A 385 -8.39 -0.80 -35.19
CA TYR A 385 -7.07 -0.16 -35.20
C TYR A 385 -7.00 0.95 -34.15
N TYR A 386 -8.07 1.73 -34.02
CA TYR A 386 -8.17 2.79 -33.03
C TYR A 386 -8.16 2.24 -31.59
N ARG A 387 -8.80 1.10 -31.34
CA ARG A 387 -8.79 0.44 -30.03
C ARG A 387 -7.41 -0.07 -29.63
N VAL A 388 -6.70 -0.75 -30.53
CA VAL A 388 -5.30 -1.15 -30.27
C VAL A 388 -4.41 0.05 -29.96
N ASP A 389 -4.60 1.16 -30.69
CA ASP A 389 -3.89 2.42 -30.42
C ASP A 389 -4.29 3.07 -29.09
N SER A 390 -5.57 3.04 -28.70
CA SER A 390 -6.05 3.53 -27.40
C SER A 390 -5.42 2.77 -26.25
N ILE A 391 -5.44 1.43 -26.30
CA ILE A 391 -4.81 0.57 -25.30
C ILE A 391 -3.31 0.89 -25.23
N PHE A 392 -2.66 1.14 -26.37
CA PHE A 392 -1.23 1.49 -26.41
C PHE A 392 -0.94 2.81 -25.69
N GLU A 393 -1.73 3.85 -25.94
CA GLU A 393 -1.56 5.14 -25.27
C GLU A 393 -1.87 5.06 -23.76
N GLU A 394 -2.85 4.25 -23.33
CA GLU A 394 -3.13 4.01 -21.92
C GLU A 394 -1.93 3.37 -21.20
N LEU A 395 -1.38 2.28 -21.74
CA LEU A 395 -0.21 1.61 -21.17
C LEU A 395 1.04 2.49 -21.18
N LYS A 396 1.19 3.32 -22.21
CA LYS A 396 2.28 4.30 -22.28
C LYS A 396 2.17 5.35 -21.17
N ARG A 397 0.96 5.81 -20.86
CA ARG A 397 0.72 6.76 -19.74
C ARG A 397 1.08 6.14 -18.39
N ILE A 398 0.75 4.87 -18.15
CA ILE A 398 1.16 4.14 -16.93
C ILE A 398 2.69 4.14 -16.81
N ARG A 399 3.40 3.77 -17.88
CA ARG A 399 4.88 3.76 -17.87
C ARG A 399 5.51 5.14 -17.63
N GLU A 400 4.86 6.21 -18.10
CA GLU A 400 5.32 7.58 -17.90
C GLU A 400 4.88 8.18 -16.55
N ASN A 401 4.20 7.42 -15.69
CA ASN A 401 3.52 7.91 -14.48
C ASN A 401 2.59 9.11 -14.75
N LYS A 402 2.03 9.18 -15.97
CA LYS A 402 1.07 10.20 -16.44
C LYS A 402 -0.33 9.61 -16.65
N GLY A 403 -0.54 8.37 -16.23
CA GLY A 403 -1.86 7.74 -16.20
C GLY A 403 -2.73 8.45 -15.18
N GLU A 404 -4.05 8.30 -15.33
CA GLU A 404 -4.94 8.67 -14.24
C GLU A 404 -4.59 7.80 -13.02
N ASN A 405 -4.04 8.42 -11.97
CA ASN A 405 -3.95 7.85 -10.61
C ASN A 405 -5.35 7.51 -10.03
N ASN A 406 -6.43 7.66 -10.82
CA ASN A 406 -7.84 7.48 -10.47
C ASN A 406 -8.23 6.07 -10.05
N GLN A 407 -7.31 5.09 -10.01
CA GLN A 407 -7.60 3.78 -9.45
C GLN A 407 -7.19 3.64 -7.98
N LEU A 408 -6.37 4.54 -7.43
CA LEU A 408 -5.94 4.47 -6.04
C LEU A 408 -6.57 5.60 -5.25
N THR A 409 -7.39 5.26 -4.26
CA THR A 409 -7.87 6.22 -3.26
C THR A 409 -6.87 6.24 -2.11
N PRO A 410 -6.21 7.37 -1.83
CA PRO A 410 -5.42 7.52 -0.62
C PRO A 410 -6.35 7.50 0.59
N ILE A 411 -6.12 6.56 1.50
CA ILE A 411 -6.78 6.49 2.81
C ILE A 411 -5.72 6.80 3.85
N LEU A 412 -6.05 7.61 4.87
CA LEU A 412 -5.09 7.88 5.94
C LEU A 412 -4.82 6.61 6.76
N LYS A 413 -3.56 6.43 7.16
CA LYS A 413 -3.19 5.42 8.16
C LYS A 413 -3.88 5.68 9.51
N PRO A 414 -3.97 4.67 10.38
CA PRO A 414 -4.43 4.90 11.75
C PRO A 414 -3.58 5.97 12.44
N THR A 415 -4.21 6.89 13.19
CA THR A 415 -3.48 8.01 13.80
C THR A 415 -2.41 7.57 14.80
N TRP A 416 -2.59 6.42 15.45
CA TRP A 416 -1.58 5.86 16.36
C TRP A 416 -0.28 5.50 15.65
N GLN A 417 -0.37 4.94 14.44
CA GLN A 417 0.79 4.56 13.62
C GLN A 417 1.47 5.80 13.03
N ILE A 418 0.69 6.78 12.58
CA ILE A 418 1.21 8.08 12.14
C ILE A 418 1.99 8.75 13.28
N TYR A 419 1.47 8.68 14.51
CA TYR A 419 2.13 9.23 15.69
C TYR A 419 3.43 8.48 16.07
N GLU A 420 3.49 7.16 15.88
CA GLU A 420 4.73 6.38 16.02
C GLU A 420 5.81 6.85 15.05
N TYR A 421 5.47 7.03 13.77
CA TYR A 421 6.38 7.59 12.77
C TYR A 421 6.85 9.00 13.14
N PHE A 422 5.94 9.84 13.63
CA PHE A 422 6.30 11.17 14.11
C PHE A 422 7.36 11.11 15.21
N CYS A 423 7.18 10.22 16.20
CA CYS A 423 8.14 10.04 17.28
C CYS A 423 9.50 9.56 16.76
N LEU A 424 9.52 8.56 15.87
CA LEU A 424 10.75 8.05 15.24
C LEU A 424 11.52 9.16 14.53
N PHE A 425 10.88 9.87 13.61
CA PHE A 425 11.55 10.92 12.83
C PHE A 425 11.96 12.11 13.70
N LYS A 426 11.25 12.39 14.81
CA LYS A 426 11.67 13.39 15.79
C LYS A 426 12.93 12.99 16.54
N VAL A 427 13.05 11.73 16.97
CA VAL A 427 14.28 11.21 17.57
C VAL A 427 15.45 11.33 16.60
N VAL A 428 15.28 10.90 15.35
CA VAL A 428 16.30 11.01 14.30
C VAL A 428 16.70 12.48 14.08
N LYS A 429 15.73 13.37 13.97
CA LYS A 429 15.96 14.82 13.79
C LYS A 429 16.76 15.41 14.95
N ILE A 430 16.38 15.13 16.20
CA ILE A 430 17.06 15.67 17.39
C ILE A 430 18.53 15.24 17.44
N LEU A 431 18.81 13.97 17.10
CA LEU A 431 20.19 13.48 17.01
C LEU A 431 20.96 14.16 15.87
N ARG A 432 20.34 14.35 14.70
CA ARG A 432 20.96 15.11 13.59
C ARG A 432 21.28 16.55 13.98
N ASP A 433 20.32 17.23 14.61
CA ASP A 433 20.49 18.59 15.11
C ASP A 433 21.55 18.68 16.23
N SER A 434 21.87 17.55 16.88
CA SER A 434 22.93 17.42 17.90
C SER A 434 24.29 17.03 17.30
N GLY A 435 24.45 17.08 15.97
CA GLY A 435 25.73 16.86 15.28
C GLY A 435 25.98 15.44 14.78
N TYR A 436 24.98 14.55 14.80
CA TYR A 436 25.10 13.22 14.21
C TYR A 436 24.74 13.22 12.72
N SER A 437 25.46 12.44 11.92
CA SER A 437 25.17 12.18 10.51
C SER A 437 24.55 10.81 10.37
N LEU A 438 23.48 10.70 9.56
CA LEU A 438 22.85 9.42 9.26
C LEU A 438 23.67 8.69 8.19
N ILE A 439 24.08 7.45 8.48
CA ILE A 439 24.93 6.63 7.60
C ILE A 439 24.17 5.43 7.02
N GLU A 440 23.24 4.86 7.79
CA GLU A 440 22.44 3.69 7.40
C GLU A 440 20.99 3.91 7.87
N GLY A 441 20.01 3.33 7.16
CA GLY A 441 18.61 3.30 7.57
C GLY A 441 17.68 4.22 6.77
N ILE A 442 18.24 5.14 5.98
CA ILE A 442 17.54 5.77 4.84
C ILE A 442 18.45 5.52 3.64
N ASP A 443 18.52 4.29 3.14
CA ASP A 443 19.26 4.03 1.91
C ASP A 443 18.68 4.90 0.77
N GLU A 444 19.47 5.22 -0.25
CA GLU A 444 18.93 5.67 -1.53
C GLU A 444 17.98 4.61 -2.15
N ASP A 445 18.07 3.36 -1.68
CA ASP A 445 17.07 2.33 -1.93
C ASP A 445 15.80 2.47 -1.08
N VAL A 446 15.79 3.23 0.03
CA VAL A 446 14.57 3.70 0.72
C VAL A 446 13.82 4.74 -0.11
N LEU A 447 14.53 5.52 -0.95
CA LEU A 447 13.89 6.27 -2.03
C LEU A 447 13.37 5.31 -3.13
N ASN A 448 13.89 4.10 -3.32
CA ASN A 448 13.18 3.08 -4.12
C ASN A 448 12.07 2.35 -3.32
N LEU A 449 12.11 2.38 -1.97
CA LEU A 449 10.98 2.09 -1.06
C LEU A 449 9.97 3.25 -0.98
N TYR A 450 10.03 4.29 -1.83
CA TYR A 450 8.92 5.24 -2.01
C TYR A 450 7.56 4.56 -2.32
N PHE A 451 7.55 3.23 -2.53
CA PHE A 451 6.39 2.42 -2.84
C PHE A 451 6.08 1.30 -1.84
N GLU A 452 6.80 1.21 -0.71
CA GLU A 452 6.34 0.43 0.43
C GLU A 452 5.55 1.36 1.34
N ASP A 453 4.24 1.17 1.46
CA ASP A 453 3.35 2.04 2.25
C ASP A 453 3.72 2.10 3.75
N LYS A 454 4.79 1.47 4.23
CA LYS A 454 5.17 1.45 5.66
C LYS A 454 6.67 1.29 5.86
N ILE A 455 7.19 1.85 6.96
CA ILE A 455 8.52 1.49 7.48
C ILE A 455 8.48 0.03 7.93
N GLN A 456 9.41 -0.79 7.43
CA GLN A 456 9.48 -2.21 7.77
C GLN A 456 9.85 -2.39 9.25
N GLU A 457 9.21 -3.36 9.89
CA GLU A 457 9.50 -3.73 11.28
C GLU A 457 10.94 -4.27 11.38
N GLY A 458 11.67 -3.89 12.42
CA GLY A 458 13.08 -4.23 12.59
C GLY A 458 14.06 -3.33 11.81
N THR A 459 13.60 -2.21 11.22
CA THR A 459 14.49 -1.26 10.54
C THR A 459 15.46 -0.65 11.55
N LYS A 460 16.75 -0.62 11.18
CA LYS A 460 17.84 -0.05 11.98
C LYS A 460 18.37 1.21 11.30
N PHE A 461 18.33 2.33 12.01
CA PHE A 461 19.00 3.57 11.60
C PHE A 461 20.33 3.70 12.34
N VAL A 462 21.41 3.97 11.61
CA VAL A 462 22.74 4.18 12.18
C VAL A 462 23.14 5.62 12.00
N LEU A 463 23.30 6.32 13.12
CA LEU A 463 23.77 7.69 13.17
C LEU A 463 25.15 7.74 13.81
N GLU A 464 26.00 8.63 13.33
CA GLU A 464 27.39 8.69 13.72
C GLU A 464 27.85 10.15 13.90
N SER A 465 28.64 10.39 14.95
CA SER A 465 29.39 11.63 15.18
C SER A 465 30.88 11.33 15.25
N GLU A 466 31.73 12.31 15.58
CA GLU A 466 33.18 12.11 15.65
C GLU A 466 33.57 10.98 16.61
N ASN A 467 32.94 10.89 17.78
CA ASN A 467 33.29 9.96 18.85
C ASN A 467 32.17 8.99 19.26
N LYS A 468 30.96 9.10 18.72
CA LYS A 468 29.83 8.22 19.08
C LYS A 468 29.13 7.63 17.87
N VAL A 469 28.51 6.46 18.08
CA VAL A 469 27.61 5.78 17.14
C VAL A 469 26.31 5.47 17.86
N VAL A 470 25.18 5.67 17.18
CA VAL A 470 23.84 5.43 17.71
C VAL A 470 23.10 4.51 16.76
N HIS A 471 22.58 3.40 17.28
CA HIS A 471 21.66 2.53 16.55
C HIS A 471 20.24 2.77 17.04
N ILE A 472 19.33 3.14 16.14
CA ILE A 472 17.90 3.27 16.44
C ILE A 472 17.18 2.11 15.76
N TRP A 473 16.57 1.24 16.55
CA TRP A 473 15.74 0.14 16.10
C TRP A 473 14.28 0.56 16.14
N TYR A 474 13.57 0.43 15.01
CA TYR A 474 12.12 0.63 14.91
C TYR A 474 11.40 -0.72 14.94
N ASP A 475 10.50 -0.90 15.91
CA ASP A 475 9.63 -2.07 16.06
C ASP A 475 10.38 -3.42 15.91
N HIS A 476 11.56 -3.53 16.55
CA HIS A 476 12.43 -4.71 16.42
C HIS A 476 12.09 -5.78 17.46
N TYR A 477 11.94 -7.03 17.02
CA TYR A 477 11.68 -8.17 17.91
C TYR A 477 13.00 -8.79 18.39
N HIS A 478 13.42 -8.46 19.61
CA HIS A 478 14.71 -8.89 20.15
C HIS A 478 14.77 -10.38 20.53
N ALA A 479 15.97 -10.94 20.59
CA ALA A 479 16.23 -12.27 21.12
C ALA A 479 15.73 -12.47 22.57
N HIS A 480 15.30 -13.69 22.91
CA HIS A 480 14.84 -14.07 24.25
C HIS A 480 15.99 -14.43 25.21
N THR A 481 17.07 -14.99 24.66
CA THR A 481 18.21 -15.48 25.44
C THR A 481 19.52 -14.99 24.83
N GLU A 482 20.60 -15.04 25.62
CA GLU A 482 21.95 -14.71 25.17
C GLU A 482 22.39 -15.58 23.99
N GLN A 483 22.14 -16.90 24.07
CA GLN A 483 22.46 -17.83 22.98
C GLN A 483 21.71 -17.48 21.70
N GLU A 484 20.40 -17.18 21.81
CA GLU A 484 19.60 -16.77 20.66
C GLU A 484 20.12 -15.48 20.03
N ALA A 485 20.56 -14.52 20.84
CA ALA A 485 21.16 -13.28 20.33
C ALA A 485 22.46 -13.56 19.56
N LEU A 486 23.35 -14.39 20.11
CA LEU A 486 24.60 -14.78 19.46
C LEU A 486 24.34 -15.51 18.12
N ASP A 487 23.38 -16.43 18.08
CA ASP A 487 23.03 -17.18 16.88
C ASP A 487 22.46 -16.27 15.77
N LYS A 488 21.76 -15.19 16.16
CA LYS A 488 21.20 -14.18 15.24
C LYS A 488 22.17 -13.05 14.90
N GLY A 489 23.32 -12.99 15.57
CA GLY A 489 24.24 -11.84 15.48
C GLY A 489 23.67 -10.55 16.07
N GLU A 490 22.73 -10.65 17.01
CA GLU A 490 22.19 -9.53 17.77
C GLU A 490 23.04 -9.24 19.01
N LEU A 491 23.12 -7.96 19.39
CA LEU A 491 23.86 -7.55 20.59
C LEU A 491 23.03 -7.61 21.89
N PHE A 492 21.70 -7.69 21.77
CA PHE A 492 20.78 -7.50 22.89
C PHE A 492 19.72 -8.58 22.97
N TYR A 493 19.38 -8.99 24.18
CA TYR A 493 18.32 -9.95 24.46
C TYR A 493 17.51 -9.57 25.70
N THR A 494 16.34 -10.16 25.85
CA THR A 494 15.56 -10.05 27.09
C THR A 494 14.73 -11.31 27.37
N PRO A 495 14.75 -11.83 28.61
CA PRO A 495 13.91 -12.94 29.01
C PRO A 495 12.42 -12.54 29.14
N ASN A 496 12.10 -11.25 29.03
CA ASN A 496 10.71 -10.80 29.11
C ASN A 496 9.94 -11.16 27.82
N PRO A 497 8.65 -11.52 27.92
CA PRO A 497 7.83 -11.85 26.77
C PRO A 497 7.50 -10.62 25.91
N LYS A 498 7.49 -9.43 26.51
CA LYS A 498 7.27 -8.15 25.80
C LYS A 498 8.63 -7.57 25.43
N LYS A 499 9.07 -7.83 24.20
CA LYS A 499 10.45 -7.54 23.74
C LYS A 499 10.53 -6.88 22.37
N LYS A 500 9.43 -6.26 21.99
CA LYS A 500 9.25 -5.47 20.77
C LYS A 500 8.83 -4.06 21.19
N PRO A 501 9.78 -3.17 21.50
CA PRO A 501 9.48 -1.77 21.75
C PRO A 501 9.29 -1.04 20.42
N ASP A 502 8.50 0.04 20.43
CA ASP A 502 8.31 0.87 19.24
C ASP A 502 9.66 1.45 18.77
N LEU A 503 10.51 1.86 19.74
CA LEU A 503 11.85 2.37 19.51
C LEU A 503 12.84 1.84 20.56
N LYS A 504 14.02 1.39 20.13
CA LYS A 504 15.17 1.16 21.01
C LYS A 504 16.42 1.83 20.46
N ILE A 505 17.07 2.61 21.30
CA ILE A 505 18.22 3.45 20.93
C ILE A 505 19.43 2.94 21.70
N ASP A 506 20.46 2.54 20.98
CA ASP A 506 21.70 1.99 21.53
C ASP A 506 22.85 2.93 21.26
N PHE A 507 23.53 3.35 22.32
CA PHE A 507 24.64 4.28 22.26
C PHE A 507 25.97 3.55 22.40
N PHE A 508 26.91 3.92 21.54
CA PHE A 508 28.25 3.39 21.51
C PHE A 508 29.28 4.51 21.44
N THR A 509 30.39 4.35 22.15
CA THR A 509 31.57 5.20 22.02
C THR A 509 32.57 4.56 21.06
N LYS A 510 33.09 5.35 20.12
CA LYS A 510 34.13 4.91 19.19
C LYS A 510 35.48 4.81 19.90
N THR A 511 36.18 3.72 19.65
CA THR A 511 37.53 3.46 20.16
C THR A 511 38.45 3.04 19.02
N HIS A 512 39.76 3.01 19.26
CA HIS A 512 40.73 2.54 18.26
C HIS A 512 40.52 1.07 17.84
N ASN A 513 39.82 0.27 18.66
CA ASN A 513 39.62 -1.16 18.46
C ASN A 513 38.18 -1.54 18.06
N GLY A 514 37.32 -0.55 17.78
CA GLY A 514 35.91 -0.76 17.46
C GLY A 514 34.97 0.14 18.27
N GLN A 515 33.75 -0.32 18.50
CA GLN A 515 32.72 0.40 19.25
C GLN A 515 32.57 -0.22 20.64
N LEU A 516 32.55 0.62 21.68
CA LEU A 516 32.25 0.21 23.05
C LEU A 516 30.80 0.56 23.37
N PHE A 517 30.03 -0.39 23.88
CA PHE A 517 28.65 -0.14 24.27
C PHE A 517 28.58 0.74 25.54
N ASP A 518 27.78 1.80 25.48
CA ASP A 518 27.57 2.71 26.61
C ASP A 518 26.27 2.37 27.36
N THR A 519 25.13 2.52 26.68
CA THR A 519 23.80 2.34 27.28
C THR A 519 22.70 2.25 26.21
N SER A 520 21.51 1.81 26.62
CA SER A 520 20.30 1.79 25.81
C SER A 520 19.20 2.67 26.40
N VAL A 521 18.41 3.28 25.53
CA VAL A 521 17.16 3.96 25.87
C VAL A 521 16.03 3.29 25.08
N VAL A 522 14.96 2.91 25.78
CA VAL A 522 13.77 2.35 25.13
C VAL A 522 12.68 3.41 25.12
N MET A 523 12.04 3.62 23.97
CA MET A 523 10.90 4.52 23.84
C MET A 523 9.69 3.80 23.25
N ASP A 524 8.52 4.15 23.75
CA ASP A 524 7.25 3.53 23.37
C ASP A 524 6.21 4.64 23.21
N ALA A 525 5.68 4.78 21.99
CA ALA A 525 4.79 5.84 21.60
C ALA A 525 3.34 5.41 21.85
N LYS A 526 2.59 6.27 22.52
CA LYS A 526 1.19 6.03 22.86
C LYS A 526 0.39 7.26 22.49
N PHE A 527 -0.41 7.13 21.44
CA PHE A 527 -1.40 8.15 21.06
C PHE A 527 -2.55 8.16 22.08
N SER A 528 -2.28 8.66 23.29
CA SER A 528 -3.25 8.74 24.38
C SER A 528 -2.94 9.81 25.43
N GLN A 529 -3.91 10.07 26.30
CA GLN A 529 -3.72 10.90 27.49
C GLN A 529 -3.05 10.09 28.61
N LEU A 530 -2.23 10.77 29.41
CA LEU A 530 -1.51 10.15 30.53
C LEU A 530 -2.43 9.38 31.50
N LYS A 531 -3.63 9.89 31.77
CA LYS A 531 -4.61 9.25 32.66
C LYS A 531 -5.13 7.89 32.16
N THR A 532 -5.01 7.64 30.85
CA THR A 532 -5.39 6.37 30.22
C THR A 532 -4.19 5.41 30.21
N ILE A 533 -2.98 5.95 30.08
CA ILE A 533 -1.72 5.21 30.02
C ILE A 533 -1.25 4.76 31.41
N TYR A 534 -1.47 5.57 32.44
CA TYR A 534 -1.01 5.33 33.81
C TYR A 534 -2.16 5.41 34.81
N ASN A 535 -2.17 4.47 35.76
CA ASN A 535 -3.11 4.45 36.88
C ASN A 535 -2.32 4.36 38.20
N HIS A 536 -2.69 5.19 39.18
CA HIS A 536 -2.02 5.26 40.48
C HIS A 536 -2.46 4.14 41.44
N GLN A 537 -3.62 3.52 41.21
CA GLN A 537 -4.21 2.51 42.11
C GLN A 537 -3.75 1.09 41.76
N TYR A 538 -3.48 0.83 40.49
CA TYR A 538 -3.04 -0.49 40.02
C TYR A 538 -2.15 -0.37 38.79
N ARG A 539 -1.30 -1.38 38.57
CA ARG A 539 -0.49 -1.48 37.36
C ARG A 539 -1.34 -2.01 36.22
N ASN A 540 -1.44 -1.22 35.15
CA ASN A 540 -2.11 -1.64 33.93
C ASN A 540 -1.12 -2.33 32.97
N ARG A 541 -1.66 -2.96 31.92
CA ARG A 541 -0.89 -3.71 30.91
C ARG A 541 0.24 -2.88 30.28
N THR A 542 0.01 -1.58 30.06
CA THR A 542 1.00 -0.65 29.49
C THR A 542 2.14 -0.38 30.47
N THR A 543 1.84 -0.11 31.74
CA THR A 543 2.87 0.10 32.77
C THR A 543 3.71 -1.17 32.97
N GLU A 544 3.09 -2.35 32.98
CA GLU A 544 3.83 -3.62 33.03
C GLU A 544 4.74 -3.83 31.81
N GLN A 545 4.30 -3.40 30.62
CA GLN A 545 5.11 -3.46 29.40
C GLN A 545 6.34 -2.57 29.51
N LEU A 546 6.13 -1.30 29.88
CA LEU A 546 7.20 -0.31 30.00
C LEU A 546 8.22 -0.72 31.07
N LEU A 547 7.78 -1.21 32.23
CA LEU A 547 8.71 -1.72 33.25
C LEU A 547 9.51 -2.93 32.76
N GLY A 548 8.90 -3.79 31.94
CA GLY A 548 9.57 -4.95 31.35
C GLY A 548 10.75 -4.57 30.46
N TYR A 549 10.74 -3.38 29.85
CA TYR A 549 11.84 -2.89 29.01
C TYR A 549 13.11 -2.53 29.79
N TYR A 550 13.07 -2.49 31.12
CA TYR A 550 14.31 -2.39 31.90
C TYR A 550 15.13 -3.68 31.89
N SER A 551 14.55 -4.84 31.54
CA SER A 551 15.23 -6.14 31.59
C SER A 551 15.87 -6.55 30.25
N TYR A 552 16.45 -5.60 29.52
CA TYR A 552 17.32 -5.91 28.39
C TYR A 552 18.76 -6.09 28.85
N PHE A 553 19.45 -7.03 28.23
CA PHE A 553 20.84 -7.37 28.51
C PHE A 553 21.64 -7.30 27.21
N CYS A 554 22.93 -7.02 27.34
CA CYS A 554 23.86 -7.00 26.21
C CYS A 554 24.79 -8.22 26.29
N VAL A 555 25.08 -8.83 25.14
CA VAL A 555 26.00 -9.98 25.03
C VAL A 555 27.48 -9.56 25.14
N LEU A 556 27.76 -8.26 25.01
CA LEU A 556 29.12 -7.73 25.05
C LEU A 556 29.69 -7.82 26.48
N PRO A 557 30.88 -8.42 26.68
CA PRO A 557 31.46 -8.62 28.01
C PRO A 557 31.60 -7.35 28.84
N GLU A 558 31.89 -6.21 28.18
CA GLU A 558 32.05 -4.90 28.82
C GLU A 558 30.78 -4.38 29.50
N ALA A 559 29.59 -4.80 29.02
CA ALA A 559 28.32 -4.40 29.62
C ALA A 559 28.05 -5.14 30.94
N GLY A 560 28.66 -6.33 31.12
CA GLY A 560 28.40 -7.27 32.20
C GLY A 560 27.00 -7.91 32.12
N HIS A 561 26.69 -8.79 33.08
CA HIS A 561 25.36 -9.46 33.18
C HIS A 561 24.27 -8.57 33.81
N ARG A 562 24.42 -7.25 33.76
CA ARG A 562 23.43 -6.30 34.30
C ARG A 562 22.50 -5.81 33.19
N PRO A 563 21.27 -5.39 33.53
CA PRO A 563 20.42 -4.78 32.53
C PRO A 563 21.06 -3.51 31.94
N CYS A 564 20.94 -3.32 30.63
CA CYS A 564 21.65 -2.31 29.86
C CYS A 564 20.84 -1.04 29.53
N VAL A 565 19.52 -1.07 29.83
CA VAL A 565 18.62 0.07 29.57
C VAL A 565 18.67 1.04 30.75
N ASP A 566 19.16 2.26 30.51
CA ASP A 566 19.20 3.33 31.50
C ASP A 566 17.80 3.95 31.70
N ARG A 567 17.06 4.13 30.60
CA ARG A 567 15.77 4.85 30.61
C ARG A 567 14.74 4.16 29.73
N VAL A 568 13.52 4.07 30.26
CA VAL A 568 12.31 3.78 29.49
C VAL A 568 11.46 5.04 29.44
N VAL A 569 11.09 5.44 28.22
CA VAL A 569 10.33 6.66 27.94
C VAL A 569 9.01 6.31 27.26
N CYS A 570 7.90 6.73 27.83
CA CYS A 570 6.61 6.69 27.16
C CYS A 570 6.34 8.05 26.51
N LEU A 571 6.34 8.09 25.19
CA LEU A 571 6.05 9.29 24.40
C LEU A 571 4.53 9.38 24.17
N TYR A 572 3.86 10.43 24.61
CA TYR A 572 2.39 10.51 24.50
C TYR A 572 1.85 11.86 24.00
N ALA A 573 0.73 11.80 23.27
CA ALA A 573 0.16 12.93 22.52
C ALA A 573 -0.89 13.78 23.29
N GLY A 574 -1.20 13.48 24.55
CA GLY A 574 -2.37 14.06 25.24
C GLY A 574 -2.25 15.52 25.73
N GLU A 575 -3.36 16.27 25.65
CA GLU A 575 -3.48 17.65 26.16
C GLU A 575 -3.38 17.78 27.71
N GLY A 576 -2.85 18.90 28.20
CA GLY A 576 -2.71 19.26 29.63
C GLY A 576 -1.83 20.50 29.85
N ILE A 577 -1.78 21.10 31.05
CA ILE A 577 -1.24 22.48 31.20
C ILE A 577 -0.05 22.61 32.18
N ARG A 578 0.45 21.56 32.85
CA ARG A 578 1.46 21.77 33.91
C ARG A 578 2.82 21.10 33.76
N ASP A 579 2.91 19.82 33.40
CA ASP A 579 4.22 19.14 33.34
C ASP A 579 4.37 18.40 32.02
N VAL A 580 5.39 18.78 31.24
CA VAL A 580 5.75 18.14 29.96
C VAL A 580 6.36 16.75 30.19
N GLN A 581 7.15 16.61 31.26
CA GLN A 581 7.77 15.36 31.68
C GLN A 581 7.31 14.99 33.10
N LYS A 582 6.92 13.74 33.29
CA LYS A 582 6.65 13.14 34.61
C LYS A 582 7.44 11.87 34.79
N ARG A 583 7.87 11.60 36.01
CA ARG A 583 8.43 10.30 36.38
C ARG A 583 7.47 9.61 37.35
N TYR A 584 6.98 8.44 36.96
CA TYR A 584 6.24 7.55 37.85
C TYR A 584 6.93 6.21 37.88
N GLU A 585 7.15 5.70 39.10
CA GLU A 585 8.07 4.59 39.33
C GLU A 585 9.45 4.92 38.73
N ASN A 586 9.90 4.15 37.73
CA ASN A 586 11.14 4.41 37.00
C ASN A 586 10.90 4.92 35.56
N ILE A 587 9.65 5.00 35.10
CA ILE A 587 9.33 5.35 33.72
C ILE A 587 9.23 6.87 33.57
N ILE A 588 9.80 7.38 32.47
CA ILE A 588 9.65 8.77 32.06
C ILE A 588 8.45 8.87 31.13
N TYR A 589 7.39 9.55 31.56
CA TYR A 589 6.27 9.90 30.70
C TYR A 589 6.52 11.28 30.12
N LEU A 590 6.85 11.31 28.82
CA LEU A 590 7.14 12.53 28.10
C LEU A 590 6.01 12.84 27.13
N ARG A 591 5.44 14.03 27.27
CA ARG A 591 4.46 14.52 26.33
C ARG A 591 5.16 15.05 25.09
N LEU A 592 4.84 14.49 23.93
CA LEU A 592 5.46 14.86 22.66
C LEU A 592 4.40 15.09 21.58
N HIS A 593 4.12 16.33 21.22
CA HIS A 593 3.18 16.65 20.13
C HIS A 593 3.37 18.09 19.65
N PRO A 594 2.96 18.43 18.40
CA PRO A 594 2.96 19.82 17.98
C PRO A 594 1.93 20.64 18.77
N LEU A 595 2.24 21.91 19.00
CA LEU A 595 1.33 22.92 19.50
C LEU A 595 1.49 24.17 18.62
N LEU A 596 0.38 24.81 18.31
CA LEU A 596 0.36 26.07 17.58
C LEU A 596 0.06 27.18 18.59
N ASP A 597 0.92 28.19 18.63
CA ASP A 597 0.65 29.46 19.30
C ASP A 597 0.74 30.63 18.31
N ASP A 598 0.59 31.85 18.81
CA ASP A 598 0.64 33.07 18.00
C ASP A 598 2.01 33.32 17.32
N THR A 599 3.06 32.59 17.72
CA THR A 599 4.44 32.73 17.23
C THR A 599 4.85 31.66 16.21
N GLY A 600 4.07 30.58 16.09
CA GLY A 600 4.26 29.52 15.11
C GLY A 600 3.97 28.13 15.66
N THR A 601 4.31 27.11 14.88
CA THR A 601 4.26 25.71 15.33
C THR A 601 5.54 25.35 16.08
N TYR A 602 5.42 24.84 17.29
CA TYR A 602 6.53 24.21 18.03
C TYR A 602 6.12 22.84 18.55
N VAL A 603 7.08 22.01 18.97
CA VAL A 603 6.80 20.67 19.51
C VAL A 603 7.02 20.68 21.02
N VAL A 604 5.95 20.42 21.75
CA VAL A 604 6.00 20.22 23.21
C VAL A 604 6.83 18.98 23.50
N GLY A 605 7.77 19.04 24.45
CA GLY A 605 8.61 17.91 24.82
C GLY A 605 9.87 17.73 23.99
N GLU A 606 10.09 18.56 22.96
CA GLU A 606 11.27 18.42 22.09
C GLU A 606 12.59 18.67 22.85
N GLU A 607 12.63 19.66 23.73
CA GLU A 607 13.79 19.96 24.57
C GLU A 607 14.01 18.89 25.66
N GLU A 608 12.95 18.42 26.31
CA GLU A 608 13.04 17.31 27.26
C GLU A 608 13.51 16.02 26.57
N LEU A 609 13.03 15.73 25.36
CA LEU A 609 13.51 14.61 24.55
C LEU A 609 14.99 14.76 24.20
N ARG A 610 15.42 15.98 23.82
CA ARG A 610 16.83 16.30 23.59
C ARG A 610 17.67 16.03 24.84
N ASN A 611 17.23 16.46 26.01
CA ASN A 611 17.92 16.20 27.28
C ASN A 611 17.95 14.71 27.67
N ILE A 612 16.93 13.95 27.29
CA ILE A 612 16.90 12.50 27.51
C ILE A 612 17.92 11.79 26.62
N LEU A 613 18.05 12.22 25.36
CA LEU A 613 18.94 11.64 24.34
C LEU A 613 20.39 12.12 24.47
N GLN A 614 20.61 13.33 24.98
CA GLN A 614 21.91 13.81 25.41
C GLN A 614 22.25 13.08 26.70
N LEU A 615 22.84 11.89 26.57
CA LEU A 615 23.49 11.20 27.68
C LEU A 615 24.47 12.19 28.30
N SER A 616 24.10 12.71 29.48
CA SER A 616 24.90 13.64 30.26
C SER A 616 26.33 13.13 30.33
N SER A 617 27.24 14.02 29.95
CA SER A 617 28.67 13.85 29.75
C SER A 617 29.36 12.95 30.78
#